data_AF-A0A822DM10-F1
#
_entry.id   AF-A0A822DM10-F1
#
_cell.length_a   1.000
_cell.length_b   1.000
_cell.length_c   1.000
_cell.angle_alpha   90.00
_cell.angle_beta   90.00
_cell.angle_gamma   90.00
#
_symmetry.space_group_name_H-M   'P 1'
#
loop_
_entity.id
_entity.type
_entity.pdbx_description
1 polymer ?
#
loop_
_entity_poly.entity_id
_entity_poly.type
_entity_poly.pdbx_seq_one_letter_code
_entity_poly.pdbx_strand_id
1 'polypeptide(L)'
;DVNNFVDQIITDRRQGQSESLCAGTDLLDLLLSAVDTQGQPFTDQEIKDQALTFVFAGHETTSNLMVWVIYELMTNPSVYRAC
;
A
#
# COMPACT_ATOMS: atom_id res chain seq x y z
N ASP A 1 12.14 -8.41 -9.05
CA ASP A 1 12.59 -7.50 -7.99
C ASP A 1 11.42 -6.56 -7.69
N VAL A 2 11.14 -6.28 -6.43
CA VAL A 2 10.03 -5.39 -6.03
C VAL A 2 10.25 -3.97 -6.56
N ASN A 3 11.49 -3.48 -6.58
CA ASN A 3 11.79 -2.13 -7.07
C ASN A 3 11.43 -1.98 -8.55
N ASN A 4 11.87 -2.93 -9.38
CA ASN A 4 11.57 -2.91 -10.82
C ASN A 4 10.07 -3.02 -11.09
N PHE A 5 9.32 -3.73 -10.24
CA PHE A 5 7.87 -3.84 -10.35
C PHE A 5 7.18 -2.50 -10.05
N VAL A 6 7.62 -1.79 -9.01
CA VAL A 6 7.08 -0.46 -8.67
C VAL A 6 7.42 0.55 -9.78
N ASP A 7 8.65 0.54 -10.30
CA ASP A 7 9.06 1.41 -11.41
C ASP A 7 8.18 1.19 -12.65
N GLN A 8 7.83 -0.06 -12.97
CA GLN A 8 6.93 -0.38 -14.07
C GLN A 8 5.51 0.17 -13.83
N ILE A 9 4.95 -0.04 -12.63
CA ILE A 9 3.60 0.45 -12.30
C ILE A 9 3.52 1.98 -12.39
N ILE A 10 4.52 2.70 -11.86
CA ILE A 10 4.57 4.16 -11.94
C ILE A 10 4.56 4.61 -13.41
N THR A 11 5.38 3.95 -14.24
CA THR A 11 5.47 4.24 -15.68
C THR A 11 4.14 4.00 -16.38
N ASP A 12 3.50 2.84 -16.15
CA ASP A 12 2.24 2.47 -16.78
C ASP A 12 1.11 3.43 -16.39
N ARG A 13 1.07 3.85 -15.11
CA ARG A 13 0.08 4.81 -14.61
C ARG A 13 0.26 6.19 -15.24
N ARG A 14 1.50 6.68 -15.38
CA ARG A 14 1.78 7.96 -16.07
C ARG A 14 1.43 7.93 -17.56
N GLN A 15 1.56 6.78 -18.21
CA GLN A 15 1.22 6.60 -19.63
C GLN A 15 -0.28 6.33 -19.87
N GLY A 16 -1.09 6.25 -18.80
CA GLY A 16 -2.51 5.90 -18.91
C GLY A 16 -2.75 4.46 -19.36
N GLN A 17 -1.76 3.58 -19.21
CA GLN A 17 -1.85 2.14 -19.52
C GLN A 17 -2.33 1.32 -18.31
N SER A 18 -2.42 1.95 -17.14
CA SER A 18 -2.94 1.39 -15.91
C SER A 18 -3.94 2.37 -15.31
N GLU A 19 -5.05 1.85 -14.79
CA GLU A 19 -6.05 2.61 -14.05
C GLU A 19 -6.00 2.25 -12.56
N SER A 20 -6.67 3.06 -11.74
CA SER A 20 -6.85 2.78 -10.33
C SER A 20 -7.53 1.43 -10.11
N LEU A 21 -7.07 0.68 -9.12
CA LEU A 21 -7.63 -0.62 -8.75
C LEU A 21 -8.98 -0.50 -8.02
N CYS A 22 -9.31 0.69 -7.52
CA CYS A 22 -10.55 0.96 -6.82
C CYS A 22 -11.46 1.85 -7.69
N ALA A 23 -12.78 1.83 -7.43
CA ALA A 23 -13.71 2.79 -8.02
C ALA A 23 -13.43 4.20 -7.45
N GLY A 24 -12.38 4.86 -7.97
CA GLY A 24 -11.89 6.15 -7.48
C GLY A 24 -10.36 6.25 -7.49
N THR A 25 -9.83 7.18 -6.71
CA THR A 25 -8.40 7.48 -6.56
C THR A 25 -7.72 6.49 -5.61
N ASP A 26 -6.63 5.84 -6.02
CA ASP A 26 -5.80 5.00 -5.15
C ASP A 26 -4.57 5.74 -4.59
N LEU A 27 -3.78 5.07 -3.74
CA LEU A 27 -2.57 5.66 -3.14
C LEU A 27 -1.59 6.18 -4.19
N LEU A 28 -1.41 5.47 -5.29
CA LEU A 28 -0.47 5.88 -6.33
C LEU A 28 -0.97 7.13 -7.04
N ASP A 29 -2.29 7.25 -7.29
CA ASP A 29 -2.89 8.47 -7.82
C ASP A 29 -2.69 9.67 -6.87
N LEU A 30 -2.82 9.44 -5.56
CA LEU A 30 -2.56 10.47 -4.55
C LEU A 30 -1.09 10.91 -4.58
N LEU A 31 -0.14 9.99 -4.68
CA LEU A 31 1.29 10.30 -4.75
C LEU A 31 1.67 11.00 -6.07
N LEU A 32 1.08 10.62 -7.20
CA LEU A 32 1.31 11.24 -8.51
C LEU A 32 0.73 12.65 -8.60
N SER A 33 -0.33 12.94 -7.85
CA SER A 33 -0.96 14.27 -7.78
C SER A 33 -0.43 15.14 -6.63
N ALA A 34 0.35 14.58 -5.71
CA ALA A 34 0.92 15.29 -4.58
C ALA A 34 2.03 16.26 -5.02
N VAL A 35 2.11 17.38 -4.31
CA VAL A 35 3.16 18.39 -4.45
C VAL A 35 3.80 18.67 -3.12
N ASP A 36 5.07 19.06 -3.15
CA ASP A 36 5.83 19.46 -1.97
C ASP A 36 5.44 20.86 -1.46
N THR A 37 6.11 21.31 -0.40
CA THR A 37 5.88 22.65 0.19
C THR A 37 6.19 23.82 -0.75
N GLN A 38 6.91 23.58 -1.84
CA GLN A 38 7.26 24.56 -2.88
C GLN A 38 6.35 24.43 -4.11
N GLY A 39 5.37 23.52 -4.08
CA GLY A 39 4.46 23.24 -5.18
C GLY A 39 5.05 22.38 -6.29
N GLN A 40 6.19 21.72 -6.07
CA GLN A 40 6.80 20.82 -7.05
C GLN A 40 6.22 19.41 -6.93
N PRO A 41 5.94 18.71 -8.05
CA PRO A 41 5.50 17.33 -8.03
C PRO A 41 6.63 16.42 -7.52
N PHE A 42 6.26 15.30 -6.89
CA PHE A 42 7.26 14.30 -6.49
C PHE A 42 7.91 13.64 -7.71
N THR A 43 9.20 13.36 -7.56
CA THR A 43 9.98 12.55 -8.48
C THR A 43 9.53 11.08 -8.40
N ASP A 44 9.76 10.31 -9.46
CA ASP A 44 9.41 8.89 -9.46
C ASP A 44 10.16 8.11 -8.37
N GLN A 45 11.37 8.55 -8.00
CA GLN A 45 12.11 7.97 -6.89
C GLN A 45 11.43 8.23 -5.55
N GLU A 46 10.99 9.46 -5.28
CA GLU A 46 10.25 9.79 -4.06
C GLU A 46 8.92 9.04 -3.99
N ILE A 47 8.18 8.96 -5.10
CA ILE A 47 6.93 8.21 -5.19
C ILE A 47 7.17 6.73 -4.86
N LYS A 48 8.21 6.11 -5.44
CA LYS A 48 8.61 4.74 -5.14
C LYS A 48 8.96 4.55 -3.67
N ASP A 49 9.77 5.45 -3.10
CA ASP A 49 10.20 5.35 -1.71
C ASP A 49 9.01 5.45 -0.75
N GLN A 50 8.05 6.34 -1.02
CA GLN A 50 6.82 6.43 -0.24
C GLN A 50 5.93 5.20 -0.43
N ALA A 51 5.73 4.74 -1.67
CA ALA A 51 4.92 3.56 -1.94
C ALA A 51 5.46 2.32 -1.21
N LEU A 52 6.77 2.09 -1.25
CA LEU A 52 7.42 1.01 -0.51
C LEU A 52 7.26 1.17 1.01
N THR A 53 7.42 2.39 1.52
CA THR A 53 7.22 2.68 2.95
C THR A 53 5.82 2.29 3.41
N PHE A 54 4.78 2.65 2.65
CA PHE A 54 3.40 2.27 2.96
C PHE A 54 3.19 0.75 2.95
N VAL A 55 3.73 0.06 1.95
CA VAL A 55 3.61 -1.40 1.83
C VAL A 55 4.28 -2.09 3.01
N PHE A 56 5.51 -1.71 3.37
CA PHE A 56 6.21 -2.32 4.50
C PHE A 56 5.50 -2.04 5.83
N ALA A 57 5.10 -0.79 6.08
CA ALA A 57 4.40 -0.42 7.30
C ALA A 57 3.07 -1.19 7.47
N GLY A 58 2.30 -1.35 6.39
CA GLY A 58 1.03 -2.07 6.41
C GLY A 58 1.21 -3.59 6.48
N HIS A 59 2.13 -4.15 5.71
CA HIS A 59 2.30 -5.59 5.58
C HIS A 59 2.73 -6.24 6.89
N GLU A 60 3.75 -5.70 7.56
CA GLU A 60 4.29 -6.31 8.77
C GLU A 60 3.29 -6.21 9.94
N THR A 61 2.67 -5.04 10.13
CA THR A 61 1.73 -4.81 11.23
C THR A 61 0.44 -5.62 11.07
N THR A 62 -0.16 -5.63 9.89
CA THR A 62 -1.42 -6.36 9.64
C THR A 62 -1.24 -7.87 9.61
N SER A 63 -0.12 -8.37 9.06
CA SER A 63 0.19 -9.79 9.08
C SER A 63 0.40 -10.29 10.51
N ASN A 64 1.18 -9.55 11.31
CA ASN A 64 1.39 -9.90 12.71
C ASN A 64 0.08 -9.83 13.51
N LEU A 65 -0.75 -8.81 13.27
CA LEU A 65 -2.08 -8.71 13.88
C LEU A 65 -2.94 -9.94 13.53
N MET A 66 -3.00 -10.33 12.25
CA MET A 66 -3.77 -11.50 11.82
C MET A 66 -3.29 -12.78 12.49
N VAL A 67 -1.97 -12.96 12.65
CA VAL A 67 -1.41 -14.10 13.39
C VAL A 67 -1.93 -14.13 14.83
N TRP A 68 -1.90 -13.00 15.54
CA TRP A 68 -2.41 -12.91 16.90
C TRP A 68 -3.92 -13.12 16.99
N VAL A 69 -4.69 -12.56 16.05
CA VAL A 69 -6.14 -12.79 15.99
C VAL A 69 -6.44 -14.27 15.83
N ILE A 70 -5.77 -14.96 14.91
CA ILE A 70 -5.96 -16.39 14.70
C ILE A 70 -5.52 -17.18 15.94
N TYR A 71 -4.39 -16.82 16.55
CA TYR A 71 -3.93 -17.43 17.79
C TYR A 71 -4.98 -17.34 18.90
N GLU A 72 -5.48 -16.14 19.20
CA GLU A 72 -6.46 -15.91 20.26
C GLU A 72 -7.79 -16.64 19.99
N LEU A 73 -8.24 -16.71 18.73
CA LEU A 73 -9.42 -17.48 18.37
C LEU A 73 -9.24 -18.98 18.64
N MET A 74 -8.05 -19.54 18.36
CA MET A 74 -7.77 -20.95 18.61
C MET A 74 -7.60 -21.26 20.10
N THR A 75 -7.06 -20.34 20.89
CA THR A 75 -6.80 -20.57 22.33
C THR A 75 -7.98 -20.20 23.23
N ASN A 76 -8.97 -19.46 22.73
CA ASN A 76 -10.15 -19.04 23.50
C ASN A 76 -11.46 -19.52 22.84
N PRO A 77 -11.92 -20.75 23.12
CA PRO A 77 -13.12 -21.32 22.49
C PRO A 77 -14.41 -20.52 22.70
N SER A 78 -14.51 -19.74 23.78
CA SER A 78 -15.65 -18.85 24.01
C SER A 78 -15.72 -17.69 23.02
N VAL A 79 -14.57 -17.14 22.63
CA VAL A 79 -14.46 -16.05 21.65
C VAL A 79 -14.73 -16.58 20.25
N TYR A 80 -14.11 -17.72 19.88
CA TYR A 80 -14.36 -18.36 18.58
C TYR A 80 -15.83 -18.73 18.34
N ARG A 81 -16.54 -19.20 19.39
CA ARG A 81 -17.97 -19.53 19.28
C ARG A 81 -18.90 -18.31 19.17
N ALA A 82 -18.40 -17.12 19.51
CA ALA A 82 -19.17 -15.88 19.45
C ALA A 82 -19.02 -15.15 18.10
N CYS A 83 -18.00 -15.50 17.30
CA CYS A 83 -17.87 -15.10 15.90
C CYS A 83 -18.83 -15.88 14.99
#